data_AF-A0A075FR24-F1
#
_entry.id   AF-A0A075FR24-F1
#
_cell.length_a   1.000
_cell.length_b   1.000
_cell.length_c   1.000
_cell.angle_alpha   90.00
_cell.angle_beta   90.00
_cell.angle_gamma   90.00
#
_symmetry.space_group_name_H-M   'P 1'
#
loop_
_entity.id
_entity.type
_entity.pdbx_description
1 polymer ?
#
loop_
_entity_poly.entity_id
_entity_poly.type
_entity_poly.pdbx_seq_one_letter_code
_entity_poly.pdbx_strand_id
1 'polypeptide(L)'
;MVWSALAYNQGKLVNPIWDSNGFNFQTTESELSFSETHEPTLIWDMRGIIKNRPDPFPLPFSPEDTYLDCGLKWGEDIIDLIMADRGTVVLPLRNLRGFNELDDALSYTEDTIIGIDWSQEVESISDDFSIDIVKLLRQLHQRGQTDILIYSLAGEYPYIPAGAITNFNIKLATLSEARLTPSWAQGVFSFE
;
A
#
# COMPACT_ATOMS: atom_id res chain seq x y z
N MET A 1 2.33 -16.66 4.84
CA MET A 1 2.97 -16.85 3.51
C MET A 1 3.71 -15.57 3.20
N VAL A 2 4.89 -15.67 2.59
CA VAL A 2 5.68 -14.50 2.17
C VAL A 2 5.56 -14.38 0.65
N TRP A 3 5.33 -13.17 0.18
CA TRP A 3 5.12 -12.79 -1.22
C TRP A 3 6.09 -11.68 -1.61
N SER A 4 6.32 -11.50 -2.91
CA SER A 4 7.26 -10.51 -3.43
C SER A 4 6.70 -9.09 -3.37
N ALA A 5 7.55 -8.14 -2.99
CA ALA A 5 7.32 -6.72 -3.17
C ALA A 5 8.45 -6.11 -4.01
N LEU A 6 8.09 -5.29 -4.98
CA LEU A 6 9.02 -4.59 -5.86
C LEU A 6 8.78 -3.09 -5.76
N ALA A 7 9.84 -2.30 -5.78
CA ALA A 7 9.74 -0.87 -5.96
C ALA A 7 10.53 -0.45 -7.19
N TYR A 8 10.01 0.52 -7.93
CA TYR A 8 10.68 1.04 -9.11
C TYR A 8 10.62 2.57 -9.18
N ASN A 9 11.56 3.14 -9.93
CA ASN A 9 11.54 4.54 -10.33
C ASN A 9 12.00 4.63 -11.79
N GLN A 10 11.12 5.11 -12.67
CA GLN A 10 11.40 5.28 -14.10
C GLN A 10 11.86 3.97 -14.79
N GLY A 11 11.19 2.85 -14.49
CA GLY A 11 11.48 1.54 -15.08
C GLY A 11 12.65 0.76 -14.47
N LYS A 12 13.35 1.32 -13.48
CA LYS A 12 14.45 0.65 -12.78
C LYS A 12 14.05 0.24 -11.37
N LEU A 13 14.54 -0.92 -10.92
CA LEU A 13 14.35 -1.37 -9.55
C LEU A 13 15.06 -0.43 -8.58
N VAL A 14 14.43 -0.18 -7.44
CA VAL A 14 14.98 0.62 -6.36
C VAL A 14 14.66 -0.03 -5.02
N ASN A 15 15.52 0.20 -4.03
CA ASN A 15 15.28 -0.31 -2.68
C ASN A 15 14.61 0.79 -1.88
N PRO A 16 13.33 0.64 -1.49
CA PRO A 16 12.60 1.66 -0.76
C PRO A 16 13.16 1.83 0.65
N ILE A 17 13.18 3.07 1.12
CA ILE A 17 13.67 3.46 2.44
C ILE A 17 12.62 4.34 3.10
N TRP A 18 12.40 4.10 4.39
CA TRP A 18 11.67 5.01 5.26
C TRP A 18 12.63 5.63 6.28
N ASP A 19 12.65 6.96 6.35
CA ASP A 19 13.41 7.71 7.36
C ASP A 19 12.60 8.90 7.90
N SER A 20 13.21 9.74 8.73
CA SER A 20 12.55 10.90 9.35
C SER A 20 12.02 11.94 8.36
N ASN A 21 12.44 11.89 7.09
CA ASN A 21 11.97 12.74 6.00
C ASN A 21 10.90 12.05 5.13
N GLY A 22 10.46 10.85 5.52
CA GLY A 22 9.48 10.05 4.82
C GLY A 22 10.10 9.06 3.83
N PHE A 23 9.37 8.80 2.73
CA PHE A 23 9.79 7.85 1.70
C PHE A 23 10.97 8.34 0.87
N ASN A 24 11.94 7.45 0.69
CA ASN A 24 13.09 7.60 -0.19
C ASN A 24 13.45 6.25 -0.82
N PHE A 25 14.51 6.18 -1.62
CA PHE A 25 15.01 4.94 -2.16
C PHE A 25 16.51 4.98 -2.46
N GLN A 26 17.14 3.81 -2.46
CA GLN A 26 18.45 3.57 -3.06
C GLN A 26 18.28 3.08 -4.50
N THR A 27 19.03 3.65 -5.43
CA THR A 27 19.04 3.21 -6.83
C THR A 27 19.74 1.87 -6.96
N THR A 28 19.21 0.99 -7.80
CA THR A 28 19.90 -0.22 -8.25
C THR A 28 20.29 -0.10 -9.73
N GLU A 29 21.18 -0.97 -10.19
CA GLU A 29 21.51 -1.10 -11.62
C GLU A 29 20.56 -2.05 -12.37
N SER A 30 19.61 -2.67 -11.66
CA SER A 30 18.71 -3.67 -12.22
C SER A 30 17.49 -3.02 -12.87
N GLU A 31 17.16 -3.49 -14.07
CA GLU A 31 15.91 -3.13 -14.74
C GLU A 31 14.72 -3.83 -14.06
N LEU A 32 13.55 -3.20 -14.12
CA LEU A 32 12.31 -3.80 -13.63
C LEU A 32 11.96 -5.03 -14.48
N SER A 33 11.84 -6.17 -13.82
CA SER A 33 11.43 -7.44 -14.45
C SER A 33 10.43 -8.14 -13.54
N PHE A 34 9.51 -8.87 -14.17
CA PHE A 34 8.41 -9.54 -13.49
C PHE A 34 8.57 -11.05 -13.65
N SER A 35 8.33 -11.77 -12.56
CA SER A 35 8.24 -13.21 -12.60
C SER A 35 6.98 -13.62 -13.36
N GLU A 36 7.02 -14.77 -14.07
CA GLU A 36 5.83 -15.38 -14.67
C GLU A 36 4.96 -16.12 -13.64
N THR A 37 5.39 -16.16 -12.37
CA THR A 37 4.65 -16.79 -11.27
C THR A 37 3.38 -16.02 -10.94
N HIS A 38 2.27 -16.74 -10.74
CA HIS A 38 0.97 -16.16 -10.37
C HIS A 38 0.85 -15.91 -8.85
N GLU A 39 1.97 -15.62 -8.18
CA GLU A 39 1.94 -15.28 -6.76
C GLU A 39 1.59 -13.80 -6.59
N PRO A 40 0.85 -13.44 -5.53
CA PRO A 40 0.57 -12.05 -5.24
C PRO A 40 1.84 -11.20 -5.21
N THR A 41 1.80 -10.05 -5.86
CA THR A 41 2.95 -9.14 -5.93
C THR A 41 2.52 -7.73 -5.57
N LEU A 42 3.26 -7.09 -4.65
CA LEU A 42 3.12 -5.67 -4.37
C LEU A 42 4.12 -4.88 -5.21
N ILE A 43 3.66 -3.81 -5.84
CA ILE A 43 4.49 -2.92 -6.65
C ILE A 43 4.35 -1.49 -6.14
N TRP A 44 5.49 -0.85 -5.89
CA TRP A 44 5.61 0.56 -5.54
C TRP A 44 6.19 1.37 -6.69
N ASP A 45 5.41 2.34 -7.18
CA ASP A 45 5.93 3.39 -8.03
C ASP A 45 6.48 4.53 -7.17
N MET A 46 7.79 4.51 -6.94
CA MET A 46 8.46 5.50 -6.08
C MET A 46 8.41 6.91 -6.66
N ARG A 47 8.26 7.06 -7.99
CA ARG A 47 8.09 8.37 -8.61
C ARG A 47 6.72 8.94 -8.27
N GLY A 48 5.69 8.12 -8.36
CA GLY A 48 4.35 8.42 -7.87
C GLY A 48 4.37 8.81 -6.40
N ILE A 49 4.90 7.94 -5.55
CA ILE A 49 4.97 8.12 -4.09
C ILE A 49 5.67 9.41 -3.68
N ILE A 50 6.84 9.71 -4.23
CA ILE A 50 7.66 10.85 -3.78
C ILE A 50 7.25 12.15 -4.48
N LYS A 51 6.92 12.10 -5.78
CA LYS A 51 6.73 13.30 -6.61
C LYS A 51 5.28 13.57 -7.00
N ASN A 52 4.33 12.73 -6.59
CA ASN A 52 2.95 12.75 -7.05
C ASN A 52 2.85 12.74 -8.58
N ARG A 53 3.62 11.84 -9.22
CA ARG A 53 3.64 11.65 -10.67
C ARG A 53 3.64 10.16 -10.99
N PRO A 54 2.47 9.49 -10.90
CA PRO A 54 2.34 8.08 -11.24
C PRO A 54 2.86 7.78 -12.64
N ASP A 55 3.51 6.63 -12.79
CA ASP A 55 4.10 6.14 -14.02
C ASP A 55 3.86 4.63 -14.16
N PRO A 56 2.61 4.19 -14.38
CA PRO A 56 2.22 2.77 -14.38
C PRO A 56 2.64 2.03 -15.66
N PHE A 57 3.10 2.73 -16.69
CA PHE A 57 3.37 2.17 -18.03
C PHE A 57 4.56 1.20 -18.14
N PRO A 58 5.57 1.22 -17.27
CA PRO A 58 6.59 0.17 -17.23
C PRO A 58 6.05 -1.20 -16.79
N LEU A 59 4.83 -1.25 -16.23
CA LEU A 59 4.21 -2.48 -15.74
C LEU A 59 3.51 -3.23 -16.88
N PRO A 60 3.62 -4.57 -16.95
CA PRO A 60 2.82 -5.36 -17.87
C PRO A 60 1.33 -5.20 -17.57
N PHE A 61 0.48 -5.54 -18.53
CA PHE A 61 -0.95 -5.74 -18.23
C PHE A 61 -1.05 -6.98 -17.35
N SER A 62 -1.57 -6.82 -16.15
CA SER A 62 -1.72 -7.92 -15.18
C SER A 62 -2.90 -7.63 -14.26
N PRO A 63 -4.09 -8.15 -14.58
CA PRO A 63 -5.30 -7.85 -13.81
C PRO A 63 -5.42 -8.68 -12.52
N GLU A 64 -4.64 -9.75 -12.34
CA GLU A 64 -4.81 -10.70 -11.23
C GLU A 64 -3.61 -10.65 -10.25
N ASP A 65 -3.92 -10.55 -8.95
CA ASP A 65 -3.02 -10.65 -7.79
C ASP A 65 -1.85 -9.65 -7.71
N THR A 66 -1.87 -8.58 -8.51
CA THR A 66 -0.91 -7.48 -8.42
C THR A 66 -1.51 -6.29 -7.68
N TYR A 67 -0.82 -5.78 -6.65
CA TYR A 67 -1.23 -4.60 -5.89
C TYR A 67 -0.30 -3.44 -6.23
N LEU A 68 -0.84 -2.31 -6.69
CA LEU A 68 -0.06 -1.16 -7.15
C LEU A 68 -0.28 0.07 -6.26
N ASP A 69 0.78 0.50 -5.57
CA ASP A 69 0.80 1.78 -4.85
C ASP A 69 1.61 2.81 -5.64
N CYS A 70 0.92 3.82 -6.16
CA CYS A 70 1.51 4.97 -6.84
C CYS A 70 1.53 6.24 -5.97
N GLY A 71 1.23 6.14 -4.68
CA GLY A 71 1.17 7.28 -3.76
C GLY A 71 0.11 8.30 -4.12
N LEU A 72 -1.07 7.81 -4.49
CA LEU A 72 -2.22 8.63 -4.86
C LEU A 72 -2.51 9.70 -3.81
N LYS A 73 -2.79 10.91 -4.29
CA LYS A 73 -3.19 12.06 -3.45
C LYS A 73 -4.62 12.49 -3.68
N TRP A 74 -5.18 12.18 -4.85
CA TRP A 74 -6.51 12.63 -5.26
C TRP A 74 -7.32 11.47 -5.80
N GLY A 75 -8.63 11.50 -5.52
CA GLY A 75 -9.56 10.50 -6.04
C GLY A 75 -9.62 10.44 -7.57
N GLU A 76 -9.38 11.57 -8.26
CA GLU A 76 -9.43 11.62 -9.74
C GLU A 76 -8.30 10.83 -10.41
N ASP A 77 -7.10 10.83 -9.82
CA ASP A 77 -5.95 10.08 -10.34
C ASP A 77 -6.15 8.56 -10.25
N ILE A 78 -7.10 8.09 -9.43
CA ILE A 78 -7.43 6.67 -9.26
C ILE A 78 -8.02 6.10 -10.54
N ILE A 79 -8.86 6.87 -11.24
CA ILE A 79 -9.54 6.41 -12.46
C ILE A 79 -8.50 6.08 -13.54
N ASP A 80 -7.53 6.97 -13.75
CA ASP A 80 -6.48 6.78 -14.76
C ASP A 80 -5.64 5.52 -14.47
N LEU A 81 -5.38 5.24 -13.19
CA LEU A 81 -4.64 4.04 -12.78
C LEU A 81 -5.46 2.76 -12.95
N ILE A 82 -6.74 2.78 -12.63
CA ILE A 82 -7.65 1.66 -12.88
C ILE A 82 -7.77 1.40 -14.38
N MET A 83 -7.95 2.46 -15.17
CA MET A 83 -8.04 2.36 -16.63
C MET A 83 -6.73 1.87 -17.26
N ALA A 84 -5.58 2.04 -16.59
CA ALA A 84 -4.32 1.50 -17.06
C ALA A 84 -4.22 -0.03 -16.91
N ASP A 85 -5.12 -0.66 -16.13
CA ASP A 85 -5.26 -2.11 -15.97
C ASP A 85 -3.94 -2.82 -15.61
N ARG A 86 -3.29 -2.30 -14.56
CA ARG A 86 -1.98 -2.77 -14.07
C ARG A 86 -2.03 -3.53 -12.74
N GLY A 87 -3.23 -3.85 -12.26
CA GLY A 87 -3.49 -4.52 -10.98
C GLY A 87 -4.43 -3.72 -10.08
N THR A 88 -4.73 -4.28 -8.90
CA THR A 88 -5.55 -3.64 -7.88
C THR A 88 -4.82 -2.42 -7.32
N VAL A 89 -5.46 -1.26 -7.40
CA VAL A 89 -4.88 -0.01 -6.92
C VAL A 89 -4.91 0.04 -5.39
N VAL A 90 -3.76 0.37 -4.79
CA VAL A 90 -3.67 0.70 -3.38
C VAL A 90 -4.02 2.18 -3.21
N LEU A 91 -4.99 2.47 -2.35
CA LEU A 91 -5.34 3.82 -1.93
C LEU A 91 -4.70 4.11 -0.55
N PRO A 92 -3.53 4.77 -0.50
CA PRO A 92 -2.84 5.01 0.76
C PRO A 92 -3.43 6.18 1.53
N LEU A 93 -3.79 5.97 2.79
CA LEU A 93 -4.37 7.01 3.66
C LEU A 93 -3.38 8.13 4.01
N ARG A 94 -2.06 7.89 3.85
CA ARG A 94 -1.01 8.86 4.22
C ARG A 94 -1.16 10.22 3.54
N ASN A 95 -1.79 10.23 2.37
CA ASN A 95 -1.89 11.38 1.48
C ASN A 95 -3.28 12.05 1.47
N LEU A 96 -4.31 11.38 1.99
CA LEU A 96 -5.68 11.88 1.97
C LEU A 96 -5.90 12.88 3.11
N ARG A 97 -6.73 13.89 2.88
CA ARG A 97 -7.01 15.00 3.81
C ARG A 97 -8.04 14.64 4.88
N GLY A 98 -8.64 13.45 4.80
CA GLY A 98 -9.57 12.94 5.80
C GLY A 98 -10.64 12.06 5.17
N PHE A 99 -11.63 11.67 5.97
CA PHE A 99 -12.62 10.69 5.53
C PHE A 99 -13.48 11.15 4.36
N ASN A 100 -13.76 12.45 4.23
CA ASN A 100 -14.55 12.95 3.09
C ASN A 100 -13.85 12.70 1.75
N GLU A 101 -12.53 12.90 1.69
CA GLU A 101 -11.76 12.67 0.45
C GLU A 101 -11.62 11.17 0.16
N LEU A 102 -11.55 10.34 1.21
CA LEU A 102 -11.65 8.89 1.07
C LEU A 102 -13.01 8.48 0.49
N ASP A 103 -14.12 9.03 1.02
CA ASP A 103 -15.46 8.71 0.55
C ASP A 103 -15.65 9.14 -0.94
N ASP A 104 -15.09 10.29 -1.32
CA ASP A 104 -15.07 10.74 -2.73
C ASP A 104 -14.25 9.78 -3.61
N ALA A 105 -13.05 9.38 -3.17
CA ALA A 105 -12.19 8.43 -3.88
C ALA A 105 -12.86 7.07 -4.10
N LEU A 106 -13.53 6.54 -3.07
CA LEU A 106 -14.25 5.26 -3.10
C LEU A 106 -15.49 5.30 -4.00
N SER A 107 -15.99 6.49 -4.36
CA SER A 107 -17.13 6.60 -5.29
C SER A 107 -16.76 6.26 -6.74
N TYR A 108 -15.46 6.25 -7.07
CA TYR A 108 -14.97 5.97 -8.43
C TYR A 108 -14.70 4.49 -8.70
N THR A 109 -14.60 3.66 -7.65
CA THR A 109 -14.18 2.27 -7.77
C THR A 109 -14.56 1.44 -6.55
N GLU A 110 -14.95 0.19 -6.78
CA GLU A 110 -15.14 -0.81 -5.72
C GLU A 110 -13.92 -1.72 -5.55
N ASP A 111 -12.94 -1.64 -6.45
CA ASP A 111 -11.79 -2.55 -6.52
C ASP A 111 -10.50 -1.82 -6.14
N THR A 112 -10.39 -1.50 -4.85
CA THR A 112 -9.19 -0.92 -4.24
C THR A 112 -8.88 -1.56 -2.90
N ILE A 113 -7.62 -1.52 -2.51
CA ILE A 113 -7.18 -1.90 -1.17
C ILE A 113 -6.72 -0.65 -0.41
N ILE A 114 -7.09 -0.53 0.87
CA ILE A 114 -6.70 0.63 1.68
C ILE A 114 -5.28 0.43 2.21
N GLY A 115 -4.38 1.35 1.89
CA GLY A 115 -3.01 1.38 2.41
C GLY A 115 -2.92 2.14 3.73
N ILE A 116 -2.35 1.52 4.76
CA ILE A 116 -2.08 2.13 6.07
C ILE A 116 -0.59 2.08 6.34
N ASP A 117 0.04 3.25 6.42
CA ASP A 117 1.45 3.44 6.71
C ASP A 117 1.68 3.47 8.23
N TRP A 118 2.56 2.61 8.76
CA TRP A 118 2.78 2.46 10.21
C TRP A 118 4.26 2.59 10.62
N SER A 119 4.55 3.53 11.52
CA SER A 119 5.86 3.70 12.19
C SER A 119 5.73 4.06 13.67
N GLN A 120 5.00 3.21 14.43
CA GLN A 120 4.56 3.36 15.84
C GLN A 120 3.17 3.97 15.99
N GLU A 121 2.79 4.81 15.04
CA GLU A 121 1.44 5.29 14.82
C GLU A 121 1.12 5.26 13.32
N VAL A 122 -0.12 5.61 12.97
CA VAL A 122 -0.52 5.73 11.57
C VAL A 122 0.08 7.01 11.01
N GLU A 123 0.91 6.88 9.97
CA GLU A 123 1.50 8.00 9.25
C GLU A 123 0.47 8.59 8.28
N SER A 124 0.03 9.80 8.57
CA SER A 124 -0.86 10.54 7.69
C SER A 124 -0.74 12.05 7.86
N ILE A 125 -1.06 12.77 6.79
CA ILE A 125 -1.22 14.22 6.83
C ILE A 125 -2.52 14.67 7.52
N SER A 126 -3.46 13.75 7.78
CA SER A 126 -4.77 14.06 8.36
C SER A 126 -4.96 13.41 9.72
N ASP A 127 -5.35 14.22 10.70
CA ASP A 127 -5.70 13.78 12.05
C ASP A 127 -6.87 12.78 12.09
N ASP A 128 -7.69 12.73 11.04
CA ASP A 128 -8.77 11.74 10.89
C ASP A 128 -8.21 10.31 10.83
N PHE A 129 -7.01 10.13 10.27
CA PHE A 129 -6.36 8.84 10.10
C PHE A 129 -5.28 8.57 11.17
N SER A 130 -4.68 9.62 11.72
CA SER A 130 -3.68 9.56 12.81
C SER A 130 -4.29 9.22 14.19
N ILE A 131 -5.15 8.21 14.21
CA ILE A 131 -5.84 7.70 15.40
C ILE A 131 -5.40 6.27 15.71
N ASP A 132 -5.83 5.76 16.87
CA ASP A 132 -5.63 4.35 17.23
C ASP A 132 -6.07 3.41 16.10
N ILE A 133 -5.21 2.46 15.74
CA ILE A 133 -5.39 1.55 14.60
C ILE A 133 -6.70 0.77 14.67
N VAL A 134 -7.15 0.35 15.85
CA VAL A 134 -8.42 -0.37 16.00
C VAL A 134 -9.61 0.55 15.72
N LYS A 135 -9.53 1.82 16.16
CA LYS A 135 -10.55 2.82 15.82
C LYS A 135 -10.55 3.11 14.32
N LEU A 136 -9.38 3.23 13.69
CA LEU A 136 -9.26 3.45 12.25
C LEU A 136 -9.87 2.29 11.46
N LEU A 137 -9.49 1.05 11.77
CA LEU A 137 -10.08 -0.13 11.15
C LEU A 137 -11.62 -0.11 11.28
N ARG A 138 -12.16 0.16 12.48
CA ARG A 138 -13.62 0.26 12.65
C ARG A 138 -14.26 1.33 11.75
N GLN A 139 -13.62 2.49 11.57
CA GLN A 139 -14.10 3.55 10.66
C GLN A 139 -14.06 3.11 9.19
N LEU A 140 -13.04 2.36 8.79
CA LEU A 140 -12.93 1.78 7.45
C LEU A 140 -13.99 0.70 7.20
N HIS A 141 -14.22 -0.19 8.18
CA HIS A 141 -15.26 -1.20 8.10
C HIS A 141 -16.66 -0.60 7.94
N GLN A 142 -16.94 0.51 8.64
CA GLN A 142 -18.21 1.24 8.49
C GLN A 142 -18.41 1.80 7.08
N ARG A 143 -17.33 1.95 6.30
CA ARG A 143 -17.32 2.36 4.89
C ARG A 143 -17.26 1.16 3.92
N GLY A 144 -17.47 -0.05 4.42
CA GLY A 144 -17.39 -1.27 3.62
C GLY A 144 -15.98 -1.68 3.25
N GLN A 145 -14.94 -1.02 3.77
CA GLN A 145 -13.55 -1.31 3.44
C GLN A 145 -13.02 -2.42 4.35
N THR A 146 -12.84 -3.61 3.77
CA THR A 146 -12.38 -4.82 4.48
C THR A 146 -11.01 -5.31 4.02
N ASP A 147 -10.57 -4.92 2.83
CA ASP A 147 -9.26 -5.25 2.29
C ASP A 147 -8.27 -4.15 2.68
N ILE A 148 -7.30 -4.52 3.49
CA ILE A 148 -6.35 -3.60 4.11
C ILE A 148 -4.93 -4.08 3.83
N LEU A 149 -4.06 -3.15 3.43
CA LEU A 149 -2.62 -3.36 3.34
C LEU A 149 -1.93 -2.47 4.36
N ILE A 150 -1.30 -3.08 5.37
CA ILE A 150 -0.52 -2.34 6.37
C ILE A 150 0.96 -2.36 5.98
N TYR A 151 1.57 -1.19 5.83
CA TYR A 151 3.00 -1.02 5.64
C TYR A 151 3.70 -0.87 6.99
N SER A 152 4.54 -1.84 7.36
CA SER A 152 5.46 -1.72 8.48
C SER A 152 6.73 -0.99 8.02
N LEU A 153 6.77 0.31 8.29
CA LEU A 153 7.82 1.18 7.78
C LEU A 153 9.09 1.14 8.64
N ALA A 154 8.92 1.06 9.96
CA ALA A 154 10.01 1.01 10.93
C ALA A 154 10.31 -0.42 11.45
N GLY A 155 9.72 -1.46 10.85
CA GLY A 155 9.87 -2.86 11.25
C GLY A 155 9.08 -3.26 12.50
N GLU A 156 8.25 -2.36 13.03
CA GLU A 156 7.29 -2.65 14.10
C GLU A 156 5.88 -2.83 13.54
N TYR A 157 5.06 -3.61 14.25
CA TYR A 157 3.70 -3.93 13.84
C TYR A 157 2.67 -3.31 14.78
N PRO A 158 1.52 -2.83 14.28
CA PRO A 158 0.44 -2.40 15.15
C PRO A 158 -0.06 -3.59 15.98
N TYR A 159 -0.43 -3.30 17.23
CA TYR A 159 -1.18 -4.24 18.04
C TYR A 159 -2.65 -4.21 17.64
N ILE A 160 -3.14 -5.30 17.06
CA ILE A 160 -4.54 -5.45 16.66
C ILE A 160 -5.12 -6.67 17.39
N PRO A 161 -6.08 -6.49 18.31
CA PRO A 161 -6.73 -7.61 19.00
C PRO A 161 -7.46 -8.53 18.03
N ALA A 162 -7.49 -9.83 18.32
CA ALA A 162 -8.14 -10.83 17.46
C ALA A 162 -9.63 -10.56 17.18
N GLY A 163 -10.35 -9.88 18.09
CA GLY A 163 -11.74 -9.50 17.85
C GLY A 163 -11.90 -8.36 16.82
N ALA A 164 -10.89 -7.50 16.68
CA ALA A 164 -10.92 -6.33 15.79
C ALA A 164 -10.62 -6.66 14.33
N ILE A 165 -10.05 -7.83 14.05
CA ILE A 165 -9.73 -8.28 12.69
C ILE A 165 -10.86 -9.11 12.06
N THR A 166 -11.93 -9.38 12.82
CA THR A 166 -13.08 -10.15 12.32
C THR A 166 -13.65 -9.43 11.10
N ASN A 167 -13.73 -10.13 9.97
CA ASN A 167 -14.17 -9.61 8.65
C ASN A 167 -13.18 -8.71 7.91
N PHE A 168 -11.90 -8.65 8.32
CA PHE A 168 -10.86 -8.00 7.53
C PHE A 168 -9.99 -9.01 6.78
N ASN A 169 -9.62 -8.64 5.57
CA ASN A 169 -8.53 -9.22 4.82
C ASN A 169 -7.30 -8.31 4.95
N ILE A 170 -6.51 -8.52 6.00
CA ILE A 170 -5.33 -7.71 6.27
C ILE A 170 -4.09 -8.39 5.69
N LYS A 171 -3.45 -7.71 4.75
CA LYS A 171 -2.11 -8.02 4.25
C LYS A 171 -1.09 -7.09 4.90
N LEU A 172 0.14 -7.58 5.04
CA LEU A 172 1.25 -6.81 5.61
C LEU A 172 2.31 -6.62 4.53
N ALA A 173 2.95 -5.46 4.50
CA ALA A 173 4.17 -5.22 3.73
C ALA A 173 5.27 -4.72 4.67
N THR A 174 6.50 -5.18 4.48
CA THR A 174 7.65 -4.80 5.32
C THR A 174 8.81 -4.30 4.49
N LEU A 175 9.38 -3.16 4.88
CA LEU A 175 10.61 -2.60 4.30
C LEU A 175 11.90 -3.20 4.88
N SER A 176 11.76 -3.99 5.94
CA SER A 176 12.87 -4.64 6.65
C SER A 176 12.66 -6.15 6.68
N GLU A 177 13.71 -6.92 6.99
CA GLU A 177 13.58 -8.36 7.18
C GLU A 177 12.37 -8.68 8.08
N ALA A 178 11.47 -9.51 7.57
CA ALA A 178 10.25 -9.84 8.27
C ALA A 178 10.58 -10.42 9.65
N ARG A 179 10.17 -9.73 10.72
CA ARG A 179 10.09 -10.32 12.05
C ARG A 179 9.02 -11.42 12.06
N LEU A 180 8.82 -12.05 13.22
CA LEU A 180 7.70 -12.96 13.44
C LEU A 180 6.38 -12.33 12.97
N THR A 181 5.84 -12.87 11.88
CA THR A 181 4.63 -12.37 11.24
C THR A 181 3.46 -12.38 12.23
N PRO A 182 2.72 -11.27 12.37
CA PRO A 182 1.53 -11.25 13.21
C PRO A 182 0.50 -12.28 12.73
N SER A 183 -0.17 -12.95 13.68
CA SER A 183 -1.16 -13.99 13.37
C SER A 183 -2.39 -13.47 12.61
N TRP A 184 -2.61 -12.16 12.61
CA TRP A 184 -3.70 -11.52 11.87
C TRP A 184 -3.40 -11.29 10.39
N ALA A 185 -2.12 -11.34 9.97
CA ALA A 185 -1.75 -11.07 8.59
C ALA A 185 -2.02 -12.31 7.72
N GLN A 186 -2.82 -12.14 6.67
CA GLN A 186 -3.15 -13.23 5.74
C GLN A 186 -2.01 -13.52 4.76
N GLY A 187 -1.15 -12.54 4.51
CA GLY A 187 0.10 -12.68 3.78
C GLY A 187 1.01 -11.49 4.00
N VAL A 188 2.30 -11.68 3.71
CA VAL A 188 3.34 -10.68 3.95
C VAL A 188 4.10 -10.44 2.65
N PHE A 189 4.03 -9.22 2.14
CA PHE A 189 4.91 -8.74 1.08
C PHE A 189 6.25 -8.30 1.69
N SER A 190 7.34 -8.78 1.13
CA SER A 190 8.70 -8.37 1.52
C SER A 190 9.37 -7.70 0.34
N PHE A 191 9.90 -6.49 0.56
CA PHE A 191 10.83 -5.89 -0.40
C PHE A 191 12.17 -6.62 -0.26
N GLU A 192 12.68 -7.14 -1.38
CA GLU A 192 13.99 -7.79 -1.46
C GLU A 192 15.14 -6.77 -1.48
#